data_AF-A0A9E4B290-F1
#
_entry.id   AF-A0A9E4B290-F1
#
_cell.length_a   1.000
_cell.length_b   1.000
_cell.length_c   1.000
_cell.angle_alpha   90.00
_cell.angle_beta   90.00
_cell.angle_gamma   90.00
#
_symmetry.space_group_name_H-M   'P 1'
#
loop_
_entity.id
_entity.type
_entity.pdbx_description
1 polymer ?
#
loop_
_entity_poly.entity_id
_entity_poly.type
_entity_poly.pdbx_seq_one_letter_code
_entity_poly.pdbx_strand_id
1 'polypeptide(L)'
;MTNNIRVAFFAFAGGIIFMVGSAYILVINGIVIGAIAGMCHVNGVALALWSFVSPHGYIELTTIFIAGGAGLKLGYALIAPSLLTRKRTLTDAARTAIQLLGGSVALLVVAGIIEGFVSPSGLLPSVKIGFGALTGILLFTYLFAVKAG
;
A
#
# COMPACT_ATOMS: atom_id res chain seq x y z
N MET A 1 9.63 -1.61 -8.62
CA MET A 1 8.72 -2.40 -7.76
C MET A 1 9.29 -3.12 -6.53
N THR A 2 10.50 -3.68 -6.57
CA THR A 2 11.00 -4.55 -5.47
C THR A 2 11.02 -3.88 -4.09
N ASN A 3 11.23 -2.56 -4.01
CA ASN A 3 11.22 -1.82 -2.75
C ASN A 3 9.84 -1.85 -2.07
N ASN A 4 8.77 -1.57 -2.82
CA ASN A 4 7.43 -1.45 -2.24
C ASN A 4 6.85 -2.82 -1.83
N ILE A 5 7.22 -3.89 -2.55
CA ILE A 5 6.95 -5.27 -2.13
C ILE A 5 7.62 -5.58 -0.79
N ARG A 6 8.89 -5.18 -0.62
CA ARG A 6 9.63 -5.38 0.64
C ARG A 6 8.99 -4.59 1.79
N VAL A 7 8.63 -3.32 1.57
CA VAL A 7 7.97 -2.49 2.59
C VAL A 7 6.63 -3.10 2.99
N ALA A 8 5.80 -3.53 2.03
CA ALA A 8 4.52 -4.20 2.32
C ALA A 8 4.71 -5.49 3.12
N PHE A 9 5.70 -6.31 2.76
CA PHE A 9 6.03 -7.54 3.49
C PHE A 9 6.47 -7.24 4.93
N PHE A 10 7.38 -6.29 5.13
CA PHE A 10 7.81 -5.92 6.47
C PHE A 10 6.68 -5.27 7.28
N ALA A 11 5.84 -4.44 6.65
CA ALA A 11 4.68 -3.85 7.31
C ALA A 11 3.72 -4.94 7.81
N PHE A 12 3.46 -5.97 7.00
CA PHE A 12 2.67 -7.13 7.41
C PHE A 12 3.35 -7.90 8.56
N ALA A 13 4.61 -8.30 8.40
CA ALA A 13 5.35 -9.08 9.39
C ALA A 13 5.48 -8.35 10.74
N GLY A 14 5.76 -7.04 10.71
CA GLY A 14 5.87 -6.20 11.89
C GLY A 14 4.55 -6.08 12.67
N GLY A 15 3.42 -6.17 11.98
CA GLY A 15 2.09 -6.16 12.60
C GLY A 15 1.79 -7.44 13.38
N ILE A 16 2.25 -8.58 12.86
CA ILE A 16 2.08 -9.88 13.53
C ILE A 16 2.89 -9.93 14.83
N ILE A 17 4.16 -9.53 14.79
CA ILE A 17 5.11 -9.81 15.88
C ILE A 17 5.00 -8.77 17.02
N PHE A 18 4.65 -7.52 16.71
CA PHE A 18 4.65 -6.44 17.70
C PHE A 18 3.45 -5.49 17.65
N MET A 19 2.52 -5.67 16.70
CA MET A 19 1.46 -4.72 16.32
C MET A 19 1.98 -3.32 15.94
N VAL A 20 2.67 -2.63 16.84
CA VAL A 20 3.37 -1.36 16.65
C VAL A 20 4.37 -1.40 15.49
N GLY A 21 4.90 -2.59 15.15
CA GLY A 21 5.84 -2.75 14.03
C GLY A 21 5.27 -2.29 12.69
N SER A 22 3.99 -2.56 12.39
CA SER A 22 3.36 -2.02 11.17
C SER A 22 3.30 -0.49 11.19
N ALA A 23 2.88 0.10 12.31
CA ALA A 23 2.76 1.55 12.45
C ALA A 23 4.12 2.23 12.26
N TYR A 24 5.18 1.69 12.87
CA TYR A 24 6.55 2.18 12.70
C TYR A 24 6.97 2.16 11.22
N ILE A 25 6.76 1.04 10.52
CA ILE A 25 7.16 0.92 9.10
C ILE A 25 6.37 1.88 8.22
N LEU A 26 5.06 2.05 8.45
CA LEU A 26 4.23 3.00 7.72
C LEU A 26 4.67 4.45 7.93
N VAL A 27 4.99 4.82 9.18
CA VAL A 27 5.49 6.16 9.52
C VAL A 27 6.84 6.41 8.85
N ILE A 28 7.78 5.48 8.95
CA ILE A 28 9.09 5.62 8.31
C ILE A 28 8.96 5.70 6.78
N ASN A 29 8.09 4.89 6.18
CA ASN A 29 7.83 4.96 4.74
C ASN A 29 7.29 6.34 4.33
N GLY A 30 6.34 6.89 5.10
CA GLY A 30 5.80 8.24 4.90
C GLY A 30 6.86 9.33 5.04
N ILE A 31 7.71 9.26 6.08
CA ILE A 31 8.81 10.20 6.30
C ILE A 31 9.79 10.19 5.12
N VAL A 32 10.18 9.01 4.64
CA VAL A 32 11.12 8.88 3.51
C VAL A 32 10.53 9.48 2.24
N ILE A 33 9.26 9.18 1.92
CA ILE A 33 8.58 9.74 0.75
C ILE A 33 8.46 11.27 0.88
N GLY A 34 8.07 11.76 2.06
CA GLY A 34 7.96 13.19 2.35
C GLY A 34 9.30 13.91 2.23
N ALA A 35 10.39 13.31 2.71
CA ALA A 35 11.74 13.87 2.61
C ALA A 35 12.20 13.96 1.14
N ILE A 36 11.97 12.92 0.34
CA ILE A 36 12.29 12.91 -1.09
C ILE A 36 11.45 13.98 -1.82
N ALA A 37 10.14 14.04 -1.56
CA ALA A 37 9.25 15.03 -2.14
C ALA A 37 9.66 16.47 -1.79
N GLY A 38 9.99 16.72 -0.51
CA GLY A 38 10.47 18.02 -0.04
C GLY A 38 11.79 18.43 -0.71
N MET A 39 12.74 17.50 -0.80
CA MET A 39 14.03 17.75 -1.47
C MET A 39 13.82 18.05 -2.97
N CYS A 40 12.99 17.28 -3.66
CA CYS A 40 12.67 17.51 -5.07
C CYS A 40 11.97 18.86 -5.29
N HIS A 41 11.12 19.28 -4.35
CA HIS A 41 10.46 20.59 -4.41
C HIS A 41 11.45 21.74 -4.31
N VAL A 42 12.35 21.71 -3.32
CA VAL A 42 13.37 22.75 -3.12
C VAL A 42 14.34 22.84 -4.30
N ASN A 43 14.63 21.71 -4.96
CA ASN A 43 15.52 21.66 -6.13
C ASN A 43 14.81 21.86 -7.49
N GLY A 44 13.52 22.22 -7.50
CA GLY A 44 12.78 22.51 -8.74
C GLY A 44 12.44 21.29 -9.62
N VAL A 45 12.61 20.07 -9.11
CA VAL A 45 12.35 18.80 -9.84
C VAL A 45 11.09 18.07 -9.37
N ALA A 46 10.22 18.73 -8.60
CA ALA A 46 8.98 18.14 -8.10
C ALA A 46 8.05 17.63 -9.22
N LEU A 47 7.94 18.35 -10.34
CA LEU A 47 7.09 17.90 -11.45
C LEU A 47 7.59 16.57 -12.05
N ALA A 48 8.92 16.42 -12.18
CA ALA A 48 9.51 15.18 -12.66
C ALA A 48 9.18 14.02 -11.70
N LEU A 49 9.37 14.22 -10.39
CA LEU A 49 9.01 13.24 -9.36
C LEU A 49 7.54 12.83 -9.44
N TRP A 50 6.62 13.80 -9.39
CA TRP A 50 5.18 13.51 -9.35
C TRP A 50 4.67 12.93 -10.66
N SER A 51 5.20 13.34 -11.81
CA SER A 51 4.86 12.75 -13.10
C SER A 51 5.32 11.30 -13.22
N PHE A 52 6.41 10.95 -12.55
CA PHE A 52 6.94 9.58 -12.53
C PHE A 52 6.18 8.70 -11.54
N VAL A 53 5.92 9.20 -10.32
CA VAL A 53 5.36 8.41 -9.20
C VAL A 53 3.83 8.30 -9.27
N SER A 54 3.12 9.37 -9.64
CA SER A 54 1.65 9.41 -9.58
C SER A 54 0.91 8.28 -10.33
N PRO A 55 1.36 7.78 -11.50
CA PRO A 55 0.65 6.71 -12.21
C PRO A 55 0.39 5.45 -11.38
N HIS A 56 1.37 5.06 -10.57
CA HIS A 56 1.38 3.79 -9.81
C HIS A 56 1.35 3.99 -8.29
N GLY A 57 1.80 5.15 -7.79
CA GLY A 57 2.01 5.41 -6.36
C GLY A 57 0.75 5.29 -5.50
N TYR A 58 -0.43 5.63 -6.03
CA TYR A 58 -1.69 5.44 -5.30
C TYR A 58 -1.96 3.96 -4.97
N ILE A 59 -1.70 3.08 -5.94
CA ILE A 59 -1.95 1.64 -5.80
C ILE A 59 -0.96 1.04 -4.79
N GLU A 60 0.31 1.41 -4.89
CA GLU A 60 1.36 0.89 -4.00
C GLU A 60 1.20 1.34 -2.57
N LEU A 61 0.95 2.63 -2.34
CA LEU A 61 0.71 3.14 -0.99
C LEU A 61 -0.49 2.45 -0.35
N THR A 62 -1.60 2.37 -1.08
CA THR A 62 -2.81 1.68 -0.60
C THR A 62 -2.51 0.22 -0.27
N THR A 63 -1.73 -0.47 -1.10
CA THR A 63 -1.33 -1.85 -0.86
C THR A 63 -0.46 -2.00 0.39
N ILE A 64 0.50 -1.09 0.62
CA ILE A 64 1.33 -1.08 1.83
C ILE A 64 0.44 -0.89 3.08
N PHE A 65 -0.56 0.00 3.03
CA PHE A 65 -1.52 0.18 4.12
C PHE A 65 -2.38 -1.08 4.37
N ILE A 66 -2.87 -1.73 3.30
CA ILE A 66 -3.63 -2.98 3.42
C ILE A 66 -2.77 -4.09 4.05
N ALA A 67 -1.52 -4.23 3.62
CA ALA A 67 -0.59 -5.21 4.17
C ALA A 67 -0.30 -4.94 5.66
N GLY A 68 -0.05 -3.68 6.04
CA GLY A 68 0.09 -3.29 7.44
C GLY A 68 -1.16 -3.58 8.28
N GLY A 69 -2.35 -3.23 7.77
CA GLY A 69 -3.63 -3.51 8.43
C GLY A 69 -3.91 -5.01 8.60
N ALA A 70 -3.58 -5.82 7.59
CA ALA A 70 -3.69 -7.28 7.67
C ALA A 70 -2.76 -7.87 8.75
N GLY A 71 -1.53 -7.35 8.86
CA GLY A 71 -0.58 -7.73 9.89
C GLY A 71 -1.09 -7.38 11.29
N LEU A 72 -1.58 -6.16 11.46
CA LEU A 72 -2.19 -5.68 12.71
C LEU A 72 -3.39 -6.54 13.14
N LYS A 73 -4.27 -6.91 12.20
CA LYS A 73 -5.43 -7.77 12.48
C LYS A 73 -5.01 -9.14 13.01
N LEU A 74 -3.97 -9.74 12.43
CA LEU A 74 -3.40 -10.99 12.90
C LEU A 74 -2.72 -10.86 14.27
N GLY A 75 -1.90 -9.82 14.47
CA GLY A 75 -1.25 -9.54 15.75
C GLY A 75 -2.25 -9.31 16.88
N TYR A 76 -3.32 -8.57 16.60
CA TYR A 76 -4.41 -8.35 17.56
C TYR A 76 -5.12 -9.65 17.94
N ALA A 77 -5.41 -10.53 16.97
CA ALA A 77 -6.03 -11.83 17.23
C ALA A 77 -5.17 -12.77 18.08
N LEU A 78 -3.84 -12.60 18.07
CA LEU A 78 -2.91 -13.34 18.93
C LEU A 78 -2.92 -12.84 20.37
N ILE A 79 -2.98 -11.51 20.57
CA ILE A 79 -2.85 -10.87 21.88
C ILE A 79 -4.21 -10.81 22.61
N ALA A 80 -5.27 -10.40 21.91
CA ALA A 80 -6.61 -10.18 22.44
C ALA A 80 -7.65 -11.00 21.66
N PRO A 81 -7.68 -12.33 21.85
CA PRO A 81 -8.65 -13.20 21.20
C PRO A 81 -10.09 -12.85 21.65
N SER A 82 -11.05 -13.05 20.75
CA SER A 82 -12.48 -12.83 21.01
C SER A 82 -13.04 -13.85 22.03
N LEU A 83 -14.36 -13.83 22.26
CA LEU A 83 -15.05 -14.85 23.07
C LEU A 83 -14.95 -16.28 22.50
N LEU A 84 -14.46 -16.43 21.26
CA LEU A 84 -14.18 -17.72 20.62
C LEU A 84 -12.84 -18.29 21.09
N THR A 85 -12.59 -19.58 20.79
CA THR A 85 -11.27 -20.19 21.04
C THR A 85 -10.16 -19.43 20.31
N ARG A 86 -8.96 -19.37 20.91
CA ARG A 86 -7.77 -18.73 20.30
C ARG A 86 -7.54 -19.20 18.86
N LYS A 87 -7.63 -20.52 18.64
CA LYS A 87 -7.49 -21.13 17.32
C LYS A 87 -8.52 -20.60 16.32
N ARG A 88 -9.78 -20.45 16.74
CA ARG A 88 -10.83 -19.95 15.85
C ARG A 88 -10.64 -18.48 15.52
N THR A 89 -10.41 -17.64 16.54
CA THR A 89 -10.14 -16.21 16.34
C THR A 89 -8.96 -15.98 15.39
N LEU A 90 -7.87 -16.74 15.58
CA LEU A 90 -6.70 -16.64 14.72
C LEU A 90 -6.98 -17.11 13.29
N THR A 91 -7.76 -18.19 13.12
CA THR A 91 -8.12 -18.72 11.80
C THR A 91 -8.97 -17.72 11.01
N ASP A 92 -9.94 -17.08 11.65
CA ASP A 92 -10.81 -16.09 11.03
C ASP A 92 -10.03 -14.81 10.66
N ALA A 93 -9.11 -14.39 11.53
CA ALA A 93 -8.18 -13.29 11.25
C ALA A 93 -7.23 -13.62 10.09
N ALA A 94 -6.65 -14.83 10.07
CA ALA A 94 -5.77 -15.30 9.01
C ALA A 94 -6.48 -15.38 7.66
N ARG A 95 -7.72 -15.86 7.63
CA ARG A 95 -8.51 -15.91 6.40
C ARG A 95 -8.71 -14.51 5.80
N THR A 96 -9.05 -13.53 6.65
CA THR A 96 -9.16 -12.13 6.23
C THR A 96 -7.80 -11.61 5.72
N ALA A 97 -6.73 -11.84 6.47
CA ALA A 97 -5.39 -11.36 6.11
C ALA A 97 -4.92 -11.93 4.76
N ILE A 98 -5.15 -13.23 4.51
CA ILE A 98 -4.80 -13.86 3.23
C ILE A 98 -5.61 -13.26 2.08
N GLN A 99 -6.91 -12.99 2.26
CA GLN A 99 -7.73 -12.33 1.24
C GLN A 99 -7.20 -10.91 0.91
N LEU A 100 -6.87 -10.13 1.94
CA LEU A 100 -6.30 -8.79 1.80
C LEU A 100 -4.93 -8.82 1.09
N LEU A 101 -4.06 -9.77 1.44
CA LEU A 101 -2.77 -9.96 0.79
C LEU A 101 -2.91 -10.44 -0.66
N GLY A 102 -3.88 -11.33 -0.93
CA GLY A 102 -4.18 -11.77 -2.30
C GLY A 102 -4.58 -10.61 -3.19
N GLY A 103 -5.50 -9.75 -2.72
CA GLY A 103 -5.86 -8.52 -3.43
C GLY A 103 -4.69 -7.54 -3.57
N SER A 104 -3.85 -7.42 -2.54
CA SER A 104 -2.63 -6.60 -2.56
C SER A 104 -1.63 -7.04 -3.63
N VAL A 105 -1.40 -8.35 -3.79
CA VAL A 105 -0.50 -8.88 -4.83
C VAL A 105 -1.04 -8.55 -6.22
N ALA A 106 -2.35 -8.73 -6.45
CA ALA A 106 -2.98 -8.38 -7.73
C ALA A 106 -2.82 -6.87 -8.05
N LEU A 107 -3.04 -6.01 -7.05
CA LEU A 107 -2.84 -4.56 -7.18
C LEU A 107 -1.37 -4.20 -7.47
N LEU A 108 -0.40 -4.84 -6.83
CA LEU A 108 1.03 -4.61 -7.09
C LEU A 108 1.46 -5.05 -8.49
N VAL A 109 0.85 -6.11 -9.05
CA VAL A 109 1.08 -6.49 -10.45
C VAL A 109 0.61 -5.37 -11.39
N VAL A 110 -0.58 -4.82 -11.15
CA VAL A 110 -1.10 -3.69 -11.92
C VAL A 110 -0.19 -2.47 -11.77
N ALA A 111 0.25 -2.15 -10.54
CA ALA A 111 1.17 -1.05 -10.28
C ALA A 111 2.51 -1.25 -11.00
N GLY A 112 3.06 -2.47 -10.99
CA GLY A 112 4.31 -2.79 -11.70
C GLY A 112 4.20 -2.69 -13.22
N ILE A 113 3.04 -3.04 -13.80
CA ILE A 113 2.78 -2.80 -15.23
C ILE A 113 2.78 -1.29 -15.49
N ILE A 114 2.07 -0.51 -14.67
CA ILE A 114 2.02 0.95 -14.82
C ILE A 114 3.42 1.58 -14.64
N GLU A 115 4.20 1.14 -13.66
CA GLU A 115 5.59 1.56 -13.43
C GLU A 115 6.47 1.24 -14.63
N GLY A 116 6.33 0.05 -15.23
CA GLY A 116 7.13 -0.38 -16.37
C GLY A 116 6.80 0.33 -17.68
N PHE A 117 5.55 0.73 -17.90
CA PHE A 117 5.10 1.29 -19.18
C PHE A 117 4.76 2.77 -19.15
N VAL A 118 4.08 3.27 -18.11
CA VAL A 118 3.58 4.65 -18.07
C VAL A 118 4.60 5.60 -17.45
N SER A 119 5.24 5.22 -16.34
CA SER A 119 6.20 6.08 -15.65
C SER A 119 7.40 6.50 -16.50
N PRO A 120 8.09 5.59 -17.22
CA PRO A 120 9.23 5.96 -18.07
C PRO A 120 8.83 6.48 -19.46
N SER A 121 7.53 6.51 -19.80
CA SER A 121 7.09 6.94 -21.13
C SER A 121 7.45 8.40 -21.44
N GLY A 122 7.54 8.75 -22.72
CA GLY A 122 7.73 10.14 -23.17
C GLY A 122 6.48 11.03 -23.09
N LEU A 123 5.41 10.57 -22.41
CA LEU A 123 4.15 11.32 -22.30
C LEU A 123 4.33 12.63 -21.51
N LEU A 124 3.50 13.62 -21.84
CA LEU A 124 3.42 14.88 -21.11
C LEU A 124 3.18 14.63 -19.61
N PRO A 125 3.84 15.38 -18.70
CA PRO A 125 3.65 15.23 -17.25
C PRO A 125 2.19 15.30 -16.81
N SER A 126 1.39 16.19 -17.42
CA SER A 126 -0.04 16.34 -17.13
C SER A 126 -0.84 15.07 -17.46
N VAL A 127 -0.50 14.37 -18.54
CA VAL A 127 -1.16 13.12 -18.93
C VAL A 127 -0.84 12.02 -17.93
N LYS A 128 0.42 11.91 -17.49
CA LYS A 128 0.83 10.92 -16.47
C LYS A 128 0.14 11.18 -15.13
N ILE A 129 0.08 12.43 -14.71
CA ILE A 129 -0.60 12.83 -13.47
C ILE A 129 -2.11 12.58 -13.58
N GLY A 130 -2.73 12.90 -14.72
CA GLY A 130 -4.14 12.60 -14.98
C GLY A 130 -4.43 11.10 -14.95
N PHE A 131 -3.54 10.28 -15.54
CA PHE A 131 -3.63 8.82 -15.47
C PHE A 131 -3.53 8.33 -14.03
N GLY A 132 -2.58 8.86 -13.25
CA GLY A 132 -2.44 8.54 -11.82
C GLY A 132 -3.67 8.93 -11.00
N ALA A 133 -4.23 10.10 -11.23
CA ALA A 133 -5.47 10.53 -10.59
C ALA A 133 -6.63 9.58 -10.92
N LEU A 134 -6.75 9.17 -12.19
CA LEU A 134 -7.76 8.20 -12.62
C LEU A 134 -7.58 6.84 -11.94
N THR A 135 -6.36 6.30 -11.89
CA THR A 135 -6.10 5.01 -11.20
C THR A 135 -6.42 5.10 -9.72
N GLY A 136 -6.06 6.21 -9.06
CA GLY A 136 -6.41 6.48 -7.68
C GLY A 136 -7.93 6.55 -7.45
N ILE A 137 -8.66 7.32 -8.28
CA ILE A 137 -10.12 7.43 -8.18
C ILE A 137 -10.79 6.07 -8.37
N LEU A 138 -10.39 5.30 -9.38
CA LEU A 138 -10.94 3.96 -9.63
C LEU A 138 -10.68 3.03 -8.45
N LEU A 139 -9.47 3.03 -7.90
CA LEU A 139 -9.11 2.23 -6.74
C LEU A 139 -9.96 2.59 -5.51
N PHE A 140 -10.04 3.88 -5.16
CA PHE A 140 -10.81 4.31 -4.00
C PHE A 140 -12.31 4.07 -4.20
N THR A 141 -12.82 4.28 -5.42
CA THR A 141 -14.21 3.94 -5.75
C THR A 141 -14.45 2.44 -5.56
N TYR A 142 -13.57 1.57 -6.04
CA TYR A 142 -13.67 0.13 -5.80
C TYR A 142 -13.66 -0.22 -4.30
N LEU A 143 -12.75 0.36 -3.52
CA LEU A 143 -12.63 0.06 -2.10
C LEU A 143 -13.81 0.54 -1.25
N PHE A 144 -14.45 1.66 -1.61
CA PHE A 144 -15.54 2.25 -0.84
C PHE A 144 -16.95 1.96 -1.39
N ALA A 145 -17.09 1.68 -2.69
CA ALA A 145 -18.39 1.36 -3.30
C ALA A 145 -18.78 -0.11 -3.14
N VAL A 146 -17.80 -1.02 -3.03
CA VAL A 146 -18.07 -2.43 -2.75
C VAL A 146 -18.43 -2.55 -1.27
N LYS A 147 -19.74 -2.57 -0.97
CA LYS A 147 -20.22 -2.95 0.37
C LYS A 147 -19.68 -4.34 0.70
N ALA A 148 -19.00 -4.47 1.84
CA ALA A 148 -18.69 -5.76 2.41
C ALA A 148 -20.03 -6.49 2.70
N GLY A 149 -20.34 -7.47 1.87
CA GLY A 149 -21.48 -8.38 2.04
C GLY A 149 -21.23 -9.40 3.13
#